data_AF-A0A2Z6MAJ9-F1
#
_entry.id   AF-A0A2Z6MAJ9-F1
#
_cell.length_a   1.000
_cell.length_b   1.000
_cell.length_c   1.000
_cell.angle_alpha   90.00
_cell.angle_beta   90.00
_cell.angle_gamma   90.00
#
_symmetry.space_group_name_H-M   'P 1'
#
loop_
_entity.id
_entity.type
_entity.pdbx_description
1 polymer ?
#
loop_
_entity_poly.entity_id
_entity_poly.type
_entity_poly.pdbx_seq_one_letter_code
_entity_poly.pdbx_strand_id
1 'polypeptide(L)'
;MHCLFINKSFLSQLYDIVPKEIRYRPYMFFYKDMLMMLARNERVDESKRVWDDLKREGVLIDQHIFGDIIRVYLDRGMPSKAMDIYEEM
;
A
#
# COMPACT_ATOMS: atom_id res chain seq x y z
N MET A 1 -20.74 16.38 -3.94
CA MET A 1 -20.76 17.44 -2.92
C MET A 1 -21.23 16.85 -1.60
N HIS A 2 -20.35 16.48 -0.67
CA HIS A 2 -20.66 16.33 0.78
C HIS A 2 -19.41 15.82 1.52
N CYS A 3 -18.36 16.64 1.64
CA CYS A 3 -17.27 16.38 2.59
C CYS A 3 -16.39 17.64 2.76
N LEU A 4 -16.95 18.75 3.25
CA LEU A 4 -16.16 19.97 3.50
C LEU A 4 -16.41 20.66 4.84
N PHE A 5 -17.08 20.01 5.80
CA PHE A 5 -17.15 20.52 7.18
C PHE A 5 -16.63 19.49 8.17
N ILE A 6 -15.33 19.19 8.09
CA ILE A 6 -14.64 18.62 9.24
C ILE A 6 -13.97 19.78 9.98
N ASN A 7 -14.57 20.21 11.08
CA ASN A 7 -14.02 21.24 11.96
C ASN A 7 -12.68 20.73 12.54
N LYS A 8 -11.68 21.62 12.66
CA LYS A 8 -10.35 21.29 13.24
C LYS A 8 -10.43 20.56 14.59
N SER A 9 -11.40 20.92 15.44
CA SER A 9 -11.63 20.28 16.75
C SER A 9 -12.09 18.83 16.62
N PHE A 10 -12.87 18.51 15.59
CA PHE A 10 -13.32 17.14 15.34
C PHE A 10 -12.20 16.28 14.77
N LEU A 11 -11.33 16.83 13.90
CA LEU A 11 -10.16 16.12 13.38
C LEU A 11 -9.18 15.70 14.49
N SER A 12 -8.93 16.58 15.47
CA SER A 12 -8.06 16.23 16.61
C SER A 12 -8.67 15.15 17.48
N GLN A 13 -9.97 15.23 17.79
CA GLN A 13 -10.64 14.20 18.58
C GLN A 13 -10.67 12.85 17.84
N LEU A 14 -10.93 12.87 16.53
CA LEU A 14 -10.91 11.67 15.70
C LEU A 14 -9.51 11.05 15.63
N TYR A 15 -8.45 11.86 15.59
CA TYR A 15 -7.05 11.40 15.56
C TYR A 15 -6.68 10.58 16.81
N ASP A 16 -7.20 10.98 17.97
CA ASP A 16 -6.95 10.31 19.26
C ASP A 16 -7.80 9.04 19.44
N ILE A 17 -9.01 9.03 18.88
CA ILE A 17 -9.94 7.89 18.99
C ILE A 17 -9.61 6.78 18.00
N VAL A 18 -9.15 7.13 16.79
CA VAL A 18 -8.88 6.15 15.74
C VAL A 18 -7.52 5.49 15.97
N PRO A 19 -7.47 4.16 16.22
CA PRO A 19 -6.23 3.42 16.35
C PRO A 19 -5.31 3.69 15.17
N LYS A 20 -4.01 3.73 15.43
CA LYS A 20 -2.99 3.94 14.39
C LYS A 20 -3.24 3.03 13.18
N GLU A 21 -3.47 1.74 13.41
CA GLU A 21 -3.76 0.75 12.36
C GLU A 21 -4.94 1.14 11.46
N ILE A 22 -6.03 1.69 12.02
CA ILE A 22 -7.20 2.11 11.25
C ILE A 22 -6.90 3.38 10.44
N ARG A 23 -6.01 4.27 10.93
CA ARG A 23 -5.55 5.45 10.17
C ARG A 23 -4.68 5.07 8.96
N TYR A 24 -3.88 4.01 9.05
CA TYR A 24 -3.02 3.57 7.96
C TYR A 24 -3.73 2.69 6.92
N ARG A 25 -4.84 2.02 7.29
CA ARG A 25 -5.57 1.12 6.37
C ARG A 25 -5.93 1.75 5.01
N PRO A 26 -6.52 2.96 4.92
CA PRO A 26 -6.86 3.55 3.63
C PRO A 26 -5.62 3.78 2.74
N TYR A 27 -4.51 4.19 3.37
CA TYR A 27 -3.24 4.41 2.71
C TYR A 27 -2.62 3.10 2.20
N MET A 28 -2.66 2.04 3.01
CA MET A 28 -2.21 0.69 2.65
C MET A 28 -2.99 0.12 1.45
N PHE A 29 -4.32 0.26 1.43
CA PHE A 29 -5.12 -0.18 0.28
C PHE A 29 -4.82 0.61 -1.00
N PHE A 30 -4.57 1.91 -0.88
CA PHE A 30 -4.17 2.74 -2.02
C PHE A 30 -2.86 2.24 -2.65
N TYR A 31 -1.84 1.97 -1.83
CA TYR A 31 -0.58 1.40 -2.31
C TYR A 31 -0.77 0.01 -2.93
N LYS A 32 -1.56 -0.86 -2.30
CA LYS A 32 -1.91 -2.17 -2.85
C LYS A 32 -2.49 -2.03 -4.26
N ASP A 33 -3.51 -1.19 -4.41
CA ASP A 33 -4.20 -1.03 -5.70
C ASP A 33 -3.24 -0.52 -6.79
N MET A 34 -2.37 0.44 -6.45
CA MET A 34 -1.33 0.91 -7.35
C MET A 34 -0.36 -0.20 -7.76
N LEU A 35 0.20 -0.94 -6.80
CA LEU A 35 1.14 -2.03 -7.06
C LEU A 35 0.50 -3.14 -7.90
N MET A 36 -0.72 -3.54 -7.56
CA MET A 36 -1.48 -4.54 -8.30
C MET A 36 -1.73 -4.09 -9.74
N MET A 37 -2.12 -2.83 -9.95
CA MET A 37 -2.37 -2.27 -11.27
C MET A 37 -1.08 -2.15 -12.09
N LEU A 38 0.02 -1.65 -11.50
CA LEU A 38 1.30 -1.52 -12.19
C LEU A 38 1.89 -2.88 -12.55
N ALA A 39 1.88 -3.83 -11.63
CA ALA A 39 2.40 -5.18 -11.87
C ALA A 39 1.57 -5.94 -12.93
N ARG A 40 0.23 -5.78 -12.94
CA ARG A 40 -0.63 -6.34 -14.00
C ARG A 40 -0.35 -5.78 -15.39
N ASN A 41 0.13 -4.54 -15.46
CA ASN A 41 0.51 -3.86 -16.70
C ASN A 41 2.02 -3.94 -16.98
N GLU A 42 2.76 -4.78 -16.25
CA GLU A 42 4.21 -5.00 -16.45
C GLU A 42 5.05 -3.72 -16.29
N ARG A 43 4.55 -2.74 -15.54
CA ARG A 43 5.24 -1.45 -15.27
C ARG A 43 6.19 -1.60 -14.08
N VAL A 44 7.25 -2.38 -14.27
CA VAL A 44 8.16 -2.84 -13.19
C VAL A 44 8.83 -1.69 -12.45
N ASP A 45 9.43 -0.75 -13.17
CA ASP A 45 10.19 0.35 -12.55
C ASP A 45 9.30 1.25 -11.69
N GLU A 46 8.07 1.48 -12.14
CA GLU A 46 7.11 2.30 -11.40
C GLU A 46 6.56 1.56 -10.21
N SER A 47 6.27 0.26 -10.35
CA SER A 47 5.86 -0.57 -9.23
C SER A 47 6.96 -0.60 -8.15
N LYS A 48 8.24 -0.63 -8.56
CA LYS A 48 9.37 -0.53 -7.62
C LYS A 48 9.42 0.82 -6.90
N ARG A 49 9.20 1.94 -7.61
CA ARG A 49 9.15 3.28 -6.97
C ARG A 49 8.03 3.35 -5.93
N VAL A 50 6.84 2.85 -6.28
CA VAL A 50 5.70 2.79 -5.35
C VAL A 50 6.02 1.92 -4.13
N TRP A 51 6.71 0.80 -4.33
CA TRP A 51 7.18 -0.06 -3.24
C TRP A 51 8.18 0.65 -2.32
N ASP A 52 9.15 1.36 -2.89
CA ASP A 52 10.14 2.12 -2.12
C ASP A 52 9.50 3.31 -1.37
N ASP A 53 8.51 3.97 -1.97
CA ASP A 53 7.74 5.05 -1.33
C ASP A 53 6.92 4.53 -0.15
N LEU A 54 6.25 3.37 -0.31
CA LEU A 54 5.54 2.69 0.78
C LEU A 54 6.46 2.45 1.97
N LYS A 55 7.67 1.93 1.72
CA LYS A 55 8.66 1.67 2.77
C LYS A 55 9.11 2.96 3.45
N ARG A 56 9.42 3.99 2.66
CA ARG A 56 9.84 5.30 3.17
C ARG A 56 8.79 5.93 4.08
N GLU A 57 7.52 5.72 3.77
CA GLU A 57 6.39 6.21 4.57
C GLU A 57 6.07 5.34 5.80
N GLY A 58 6.73 4.19 5.95
CA GLY A 58 6.54 3.28 7.09
C GLY A 58 5.15 2.66 7.13
N VAL A 59 4.50 2.52 5.97
CA VAL A 59 3.16 1.91 5.87
C VAL A 59 3.31 0.40 6.09
N LEU A 60 2.67 -0.11 7.13
CA LEU A 60 2.65 -1.53 7.43
C LEU A 60 1.75 -2.26 6.44
N ILE A 61 2.30 -3.25 5.76
CA ILE A 61 1.57 -4.18 4.91
C ILE A 61 1.30 -5.46 5.71
N ASP A 62 0.08 -5.98 5.64
CA ASP A 62 -0.24 -7.28 6.22
C ASP A 62 0.22 -8.41 5.29
N GLN A 63 0.41 -9.59 5.88
CA GLN A 63 0.85 -10.79 5.18
C GLN A 63 0.00 -11.19 3.97
N HIS A 64 -1.30 -10.89 3.96
CA HIS A 64 -2.20 -11.22 2.85
C HIS A 64 -1.97 -10.28 1.67
N ILE A 65 -1.85 -8.97 1.91
CA ILE A 65 -1.53 -8.01 0.84
C ILE A 65 -0.16 -8.30 0.24
N PHE A 66 0.81 -8.67 1.08
CA PHE A 66 2.13 -9.04 0.62
C PHE A 66 2.10 -10.27 -0.31
N GLY A 67 1.36 -11.32 0.09
CA GLY A 67 1.14 -12.50 -0.73
C GLY A 67 0.43 -12.19 -2.06
N ASP A 68 -0.55 -11.28 -2.05
CA ASP A 68 -1.26 -10.85 -3.27
C ASP A 68 -0.30 -10.18 -4.28
N ILE A 69 0.59 -9.31 -3.79
CA ILE A 69 1.57 -8.60 -4.63
C ILE A 69 2.56 -9.59 -5.25
N ILE A 70 3.15 -10.47 -4.43
CA ILE A 70 4.07 -11.54 -4.90
C ILE A 70 3.40 -12.37 -6.00
N ARG A 71 2.15 -12.79 -5.75
CA ARG A 71 1.40 -13.61 -6.71
C ARG A 71 1.24 -12.90 -8.06
N VAL A 72 0.91 -11.61 -8.07
CA VAL A 72 0.77 -10.88 -9.34
C VAL A 72 2.08 -10.81 -10.11
N TYR A 73 3.22 -10.60 -9.44
CA TYR A 73 4.52 -10.64 -10.11
C TYR A 73 4.84 -12.02 -10.69
N LEU A 74 4.52 -13.10 -9.97
CA LEU A 74 4.69 -14.47 -10.46
C LEU A 74 3.79 -14.77 -11.66
N ASP A 75 2.50 -14.42 -11.58
CA ASP A 75 1.51 -14.63 -12.66
C ASP A 75 1.88 -13.87 -13.95
N ARG A 76 2.72 -12.84 -13.83
CA ARG A 76 3.23 -12.03 -14.95
C ARG A 76 4.63 -12.42 -15.40
N GLY A 77 5.16 -13.56 -14.94
CA GLY A 77 6.46 -14.07 -15.36
C GLY A 77 7.65 -13.27 -14.82
N MET A 78 7.49 -12.60 -13.67
CA MET A 78 8.53 -11.77 -13.04
C MET A 78 9.00 -12.35 -11.68
N PRO A 79 9.50 -13.60 -11.63
CA PRO A 79 9.83 -14.27 -10.36
C PRO A 79 10.98 -13.63 -9.59
N SER A 80 11.97 -13.04 -10.29
CA SER A 80 13.06 -12.32 -9.62
C SER A 80 12.53 -11.14 -8.80
N LYS A 81 11.52 -10.41 -9.30
CA LYS A 81 10.93 -9.29 -8.56
C LYS A 81 10.03 -9.74 -7.43
N ALA A 82 9.32 -10.85 -7.63
CA ALA A 82 8.59 -11.50 -6.55
C ALA A 82 9.53 -11.90 -5.39
N MET A 83 10.73 -12.39 -5.71
CA MET A 83 11.75 -12.74 -4.72
C MET A 83 12.35 -11.50 -4.03
N ASP A 84 12.68 -10.46 -4.79
CA ASP A 84 13.17 -9.18 -4.22
C ASP A 84 12.18 -8.64 -3.18
N ILE A 85 10.88 -8.68 -3.48
CA ILE A 85 9.85 -8.28 -2.52
C ILE A 85 9.82 -9.24 -1.34
N TYR A 86 9.80 -10.55 -1.57
CA TYR A 86 9.75 -11.58 -0.52
C TYR A 86 10.89 -11.47 0.50
N GLU A 87 12.10 -11.16 0.06
CA GLU A 87 13.27 -10.99 0.94
C GLU A 87 13.18 -9.73 1.83
N GLU A 88 12.30 -8.78 1.48
CA GLU A 88 12.06 -7.57 2.27
C GLU A 88 10.93 -7.73 3.31
N MET A 89 10.32 -8.93 3.44
CA MET A 89 9.35 -9.27 4.49
C MET A 89 10.03 -9.46 5.84
#